data_AF-A0A1F7PJI4-F1
#
_entry.id   AF-A0A1F7PJI4-F1
#
_cell.length_a   1.000
_cell.length_b   1.000
_cell.length_c   1.000
_cell.angle_alpha   90.00
_cell.angle_beta   90.00
_cell.angle_gamma   90.00
#
_symmetry.space_group_name_H-M   'P 1'
#
loop_
_entity.id
_entity.type
_entity.pdbx_description
1 polymer ?
#
loop_
_entity_poly.entity_id
_entity_poly.type
_entity_poly.pdbx_seq_one_letter_code
_entity_poly.pdbx_strand_id
1 'polypeptide(L)'
;MTDSTFDRFLALAEDLCQRAEQLAAGGTSYLRSSGYHQTQRDGVLTALARKIDGSFRALVDDCRAHRREAMHHLKTMVEAFIYFHAVLSDRSDRTARQVLADEVAERQATYLCGTGGTEHEIRDWKSFAEELRQEADRLGTLARVAERDPGLRSWYARAYRLACEPAHVGDLLDLMPDDGGEIVVGRPSSGDVLRAGIAIRYGVYLVIGVFESLNESTDPGVPRVPVDHLRRVAEEIDRDNGKESK
;
A
#
# COMPACT_ATOMS: atom_id res chain seq x y z
N MET A 1 21.61 1.73 -5.65
CA MET A 1 21.35 0.29 -5.53
C MET A 1 22.03 -0.36 -6.71
N THR A 2 22.83 -1.40 -6.49
CA THR A 2 23.47 -2.14 -7.60
C THR A 2 22.42 -2.99 -8.33
N ASP A 3 22.65 -3.30 -9.61
CA ASP A 3 21.73 -4.13 -10.41
C ASP A 3 21.48 -5.49 -9.75
N SER A 4 22.52 -6.10 -9.18
CA SER A 4 22.45 -7.34 -8.37
C SER A 4 21.52 -7.22 -7.15
N THR A 5 21.58 -6.09 -6.43
CA THR A 5 20.71 -5.85 -5.27
C THR A 5 19.26 -5.68 -5.70
N PHE A 6 19.04 -4.95 -6.80
CA PHE A 6 17.71 -4.68 -7.35
C PHE A 6 17.02 -5.98 -7.79
N ASP A 7 17.72 -6.84 -8.53
CA ASP A 7 17.21 -8.12 -8.99
C ASP A 7 16.85 -9.06 -7.83
N ARG A 8 17.65 -9.05 -6.75
CA ARG A 8 17.35 -9.83 -5.54
C ARG A 8 16.09 -9.34 -4.83
N PHE A 9 15.84 -8.03 -4.79
CA PHE A 9 14.59 -7.49 -4.26
C PHE A 9 13.39 -7.83 -5.14
N LEU A 10 13.53 -7.81 -6.46
CA LEU A 10 12.48 -8.26 -7.38
C LEU A 10 12.14 -9.74 -7.18
N ALA A 11 13.15 -10.61 -7.08
CA ALA A 11 12.94 -12.03 -6.84
C ALA A 11 12.23 -12.29 -5.49
N LEU A 12 12.62 -11.56 -4.44
CA LEU A 12 11.93 -11.63 -3.15
C LEU A 12 10.48 -11.12 -3.25
N ALA A 13 10.24 -10.06 -4.01
CA ALA A 13 8.89 -9.53 -4.22
C ALA A 13 7.97 -10.53 -4.93
N GLU A 14 8.48 -11.29 -5.89
CA GLU A 14 7.74 -12.37 -6.55
C GLU A 14 7.36 -13.49 -5.58
N ASP A 15 8.30 -13.93 -4.71
CA ASP A 15 8.01 -14.91 -3.66
C ASP A 15 6.92 -14.39 -2.70
N LEU A 16 6.97 -13.11 -2.32
CA LEU A 16 5.94 -12.49 -1.48
C LEU A 16 4.56 -12.50 -2.17
N CYS A 17 4.48 -12.25 -3.48
CA CYS A 17 3.22 -12.31 -4.24
C CYS A 17 2.62 -13.74 -4.24
N GLN A 18 3.47 -14.76 -4.43
CA GLN A 18 3.04 -16.16 -4.38
C GLN A 18 2.55 -16.55 -2.98
N ARG A 19 3.22 -16.08 -1.93
CA ARG A 19 2.81 -16.32 -0.54
C ARG A 19 1.48 -15.63 -0.20
N ALA A 20 1.24 -14.44 -0.73
CA ALA A 20 -0.04 -13.75 -0.56
C ALA A 20 -1.20 -14.57 -1.15
N GLU A 21 -1.00 -15.17 -2.33
CA GLU A 21 -1.99 -16.06 -2.96
C GLU A 21 -2.25 -17.31 -2.13
N GLN A 22 -1.19 -17.96 -1.65
CA GLN A 22 -1.29 -19.15 -0.80
C GLN A 22 -2.03 -18.85 0.51
N LEU A 23 -1.71 -17.72 1.15
CA LEU A 23 -2.37 -17.26 2.37
C LEU A 23 -3.86 -16.98 2.11
N ALA A 24 -4.19 -16.28 1.02
CA ALA A 24 -5.57 -15.97 0.66
C ALA A 24 -6.39 -17.24 0.35
N ALA A 25 -5.80 -18.20 -0.36
CA ALA A 25 -6.44 -19.48 -0.65
C ALA A 25 -6.68 -20.30 0.62
N GLY A 26 -5.66 -20.42 1.47
CA GLY A 26 -5.74 -21.14 2.74
C GLY A 26 -6.73 -20.51 3.72
N GLY A 27 -6.69 -19.19 3.89
CA GLY A 27 -7.61 -18.44 4.74
C GLY A 27 -9.06 -18.55 4.27
N THR A 28 -9.30 -18.46 2.95
CA THR A 28 -10.65 -18.66 2.37
C THR A 28 -11.18 -20.07 2.66
N SER A 29 -10.32 -21.09 2.51
CA SER A 29 -10.71 -22.47 2.82
C SER A 29 -11.07 -22.64 4.30
N TYR A 30 -10.28 -22.06 5.21
CA TYR A 30 -10.54 -22.11 6.65
C TYR A 30 -11.87 -21.44 7.01
N LEU A 31 -12.11 -20.21 6.53
CA LEU A 31 -13.34 -19.46 6.81
C LEU A 31 -14.61 -20.18 6.32
N ARG A 32 -14.55 -20.83 5.15
CA ARG A 32 -15.67 -21.64 4.66
C ARG A 32 -15.97 -22.84 5.55
N SER A 33 -14.95 -23.43 6.16
CA SER A 33 -15.10 -24.61 7.02
C SER A 33 -15.55 -24.29 8.44
N SER A 34 -15.28 -23.07 8.94
CA SER A 34 -15.58 -22.67 10.32
C SER A 34 -16.99 -22.10 10.52
N GLY A 35 -17.74 -21.82 9.44
CA GLY A 35 -19.04 -21.17 9.52
C GLY A 35 -18.97 -19.71 10.00
N TYR A 36 -17.79 -19.09 9.89
CA TYR A 36 -17.55 -17.72 10.35
C TYR A 36 -18.35 -16.70 9.53
N HIS A 37 -19.10 -15.82 10.21
CA HIS A 37 -19.79 -14.70 9.60
C HIS A 37 -18.90 -13.45 9.61
N GLN A 38 -18.57 -12.94 8.42
CA GLN A 38 -17.73 -11.75 8.27
C GLN A 38 -18.41 -10.51 8.85
N THR A 39 -17.66 -9.77 9.66
CA THR A 39 -18.03 -8.44 10.16
C THR A 39 -17.70 -7.36 9.13
N GLN A 40 -18.19 -6.14 9.35
CA GLN A 40 -17.83 -4.99 8.52
C GLN A 40 -16.33 -4.69 8.61
N ARG A 41 -15.75 -4.82 9.81
CA ARG A 41 -14.31 -4.75 10.03
C ARG A 41 -13.53 -5.75 9.17
N ASP A 42 -13.97 -7.01 9.08
CA ASP A 42 -13.31 -8.02 8.23
C ASP A 42 -13.39 -7.66 6.74
N GLY A 43 -14.52 -7.11 6.31
CA GLY A 43 -14.70 -6.61 4.94
C GLY A 43 -13.72 -5.49 4.60
N VAL A 44 -13.57 -4.50 5.48
CA VAL A 44 -12.63 -3.39 5.31
C VAL A 44 -11.18 -3.86 5.34
N LEU A 45 -10.81 -4.73 6.29
CA LEU A 45 -9.46 -5.31 6.36
C LEU A 45 -9.13 -6.11 5.08
N THR A 46 -10.08 -6.90 4.58
CA THR A 46 -9.92 -7.65 3.33
C THR A 46 -9.74 -6.72 2.13
N ALA A 47 -10.53 -5.65 2.05
CA ALA A 47 -10.42 -4.67 0.96
C ALA A 47 -9.07 -3.94 0.98
N LEU A 48 -8.61 -3.51 2.17
CA LEU A 48 -7.31 -2.86 2.35
C LEU A 48 -6.16 -3.82 2.01
N ALA A 49 -6.21 -5.08 2.47
CA ALA A 49 -5.20 -6.08 2.14
C ALA A 49 -5.13 -6.35 0.61
N ARG A 50 -6.28 -6.44 -0.07
CA ARG A 50 -6.34 -6.55 -1.54
C ARG A 50 -5.78 -5.31 -2.24
N LYS A 51 -6.05 -4.11 -1.72
CA LYS A 51 -5.50 -2.86 -2.26
C LYS A 51 -3.97 -2.84 -2.12
N ILE A 52 -3.42 -3.30 -1.00
CA ILE A 52 -1.98 -3.41 -0.80
C ILE A 52 -1.38 -4.45 -1.77
N ASP A 53 -1.94 -5.66 -1.86
CA ASP A 53 -1.46 -6.71 -2.77
C ASP A 53 -1.51 -6.27 -4.23
N GLY A 54 -2.63 -5.70 -4.69
CA GLY A 54 -2.78 -5.20 -6.05
C GLY A 54 -1.81 -4.07 -6.38
N SER A 55 -1.62 -3.12 -5.45
CA SER A 55 -0.64 -2.03 -5.62
C SER A 55 0.79 -2.55 -5.62
N PHE A 56 1.09 -3.58 -4.82
CA PHE A 56 2.42 -4.20 -4.78
C PHE A 56 2.75 -4.91 -6.08
N ARG A 57 1.81 -5.67 -6.66
CA ARG A 57 2.02 -6.32 -7.96
C ARG A 57 2.29 -5.30 -9.07
N ALA A 58 1.49 -4.23 -9.12
CA ALA A 58 1.71 -3.14 -10.06
C ALA A 58 3.07 -2.45 -9.84
N LEU A 59 3.46 -2.24 -8.57
CA LEU A 59 4.78 -1.73 -8.20
C LEU A 59 5.90 -2.63 -8.73
N VAL A 60 5.80 -3.95 -8.58
CA VAL A 60 6.80 -4.91 -9.08
C VAL A 60 6.94 -4.81 -10.60
N ASP A 61 5.81 -4.78 -11.32
CA ASP A 61 5.80 -4.65 -12.78
C ASP A 61 6.42 -3.32 -13.24
N ASP A 62 6.11 -2.21 -12.54
CA ASP A 62 6.69 -0.91 -12.81
C ASP A 62 8.17 -0.83 -12.48
N CYS A 63 8.61 -1.46 -11.40
CA CYS A 63 10.01 -1.55 -11.04
C CYS A 63 10.79 -2.30 -12.12
N ARG A 64 10.30 -3.44 -12.63
CA ARG A 64 10.97 -4.18 -13.73
C ARG A 64 11.15 -3.33 -14.98
N ALA A 65 10.19 -2.45 -15.26
CA ALA A 65 10.24 -1.53 -16.39
C ALA A 65 10.90 -0.17 -16.05
N HIS A 66 11.40 0.00 -14.83
CA HIS A 66 11.92 1.26 -14.28
C HIS A 66 10.99 2.47 -14.51
N ARG A 67 9.68 2.28 -14.34
CA ARG A 67 8.67 3.33 -14.47
C ARG A 67 8.59 4.16 -13.18
N ARG A 68 8.45 5.48 -13.32
CA ARG A 68 8.24 6.42 -12.19
C ARG A 68 6.99 6.10 -11.37
N GLU A 69 6.00 5.49 -12.01
CA GLU A 69 4.72 5.09 -11.41
C GLU A 69 4.89 4.10 -10.23
N ALA A 70 6.02 3.39 -10.14
CA ALA A 70 6.36 2.55 -8.98
C ALA A 70 6.29 3.32 -7.65
N MET A 71 6.67 4.61 -7.63
CA MET A 71 6.58 5.45 -6.43
C MET A 71 5.12 5.81 -6.09
N HIS A 72 4.26 5.97 -7.09
CA HIS A 72 2.83 6.19 -6.87
C HIS A 72 2.20 4.95 -6.21
N HIS A 73 2.53 3.75 -6.71
CA HIS A 73 2.07 2.52 -6.08
C HIS A 73 2.60 2.35 -4.65
N LEU A 74 3.86 2.72 -4.38
CA LEU A 74 4.41 2.72 -3.02
C LEU A 74 3.60 3.64 -2.09
N LYS A 75 3.25 4.85 -2.55
CA LYS A 75 2.39 5.78 -1.80
C LYS A 75 1.07 5.10 -1.43
N THR A 76 0.37 4.52 -2.42
CA THR A 76 -0.91 3.84 -2.20
C THR A 76 -0.79 2.69 -1.20
N MET A 77 0.30 1.91 -1.27
CA MET A 77 0.56 0.83 -0.30
C MET A 77 0.71 1.38 1.12
N VAL A 78 1.47 2.46 1.33
CA VAL A 78 1.67 3.03 2.67
C VAL A 78 0.38 3.61 3.26
N GLU A 79 -0.43 4.30 2.45
CA GLU A 79 -1.75 4.78 2.86
C GLU A 79 -2.64 3.62 3.32
N ALA A 80 -2.78 2.59 2.47
CA ALA A 80 -3.60 1.43 2.77
C ALA A 80 -3.07 0.66 3.99
N PHE A 81 -1.75 0.58 4.17
CA PHE A 81 -1.11 -0.06 5.32
C PHE A 81 -1.42 0.66 6.64
N ILE A 82 -1.36 1.99 6.67
CA ILE A 82 -1.71 2.79 7.85
C ILE A 82 -3.18 2.57 8.22
N TYR A 83 -4.09 2.61 7.24
CA TYR A 83 -5.51 2.34 7.49
C TYR A 83 -5.74 0.89 7.93
N PHE A 84 -5.03 -0.08 7.35
CA PHE A 84 -5.12 -1.48 7.72
C PHE A 84 -4.79 -1.68 9.20
N HIS A 85 -3.67 -1.14 9.68
CA HIS A 85 -3.29 -1.21 11.09
C HIS A 85 -4.25 -0.46 12.02
N ALA A 86 -4.78 0.69 11.59
CA ALA A 86 -5.75 1.45 12.38
C ALA A 86 -7.03 0.63 12.60
N VAL A 87 -7.56 0.01 11.55
CA VAL A 87 -8.74 -0.87 11.62
C VAL A 87 -8.43 -2.16 12.39
N LEU A 88 -7.22 -2.71 12.23
CA LEU A 88 -6.81 -3.94 12.91
C LEU A 88 -6.70 -3.73 14.43
N SER A 89 -6.21 -2.57 14.87
CA SER A 89 -6.03 -2.23 16.29
C SER A 89 -7.33 -1.93 17.02
N ASP A 90 -8.38 -1.52 16.30
CA ASP A 90 -9.72 -1.31 16.86
C ASP A 90 -10.52 -2.62 16.79
N ARG A 91 -10.92 -3.15 17.95
CA ARG A 91 -11.71 -4.40 18.01
C ARG A 91 -13.20 -4.20 17.68
N SER A 92 -13.65 -2.96 17.55
CA SER A 92 -15.02 -2.61 17.15
C SER A 92 -15.09 -2.28 15.65
N ASP A 93 -16.31 -2.15 15.12
CA ASP A 93 -16.53 -1.69 13.73
C ASP A 93 -16.30 -0.19 13.55
N ARG A 94 -16.03 0.57 14.63
CA ARG A 94 -15.96 2.04 14.59
C ARG A 94 -14.94 2.52 13.56
N THR A 95 -13.67 2.16 13.71
CA THR A 95 -12.61 2.63 12.80
C THR A 95 -12.85 2.18 11.35
N ALA A 96 -13.40 0.98 11.14
CA ALA A 96 -13.77 0.48 9.82
C ALA A 96 -14.86 1.36 9.16
N ARG A 97 -15.88 1.77 9.93
CA ARG A 97 -16.92 2.72 9.47
C ARG A 97 -16.33 4.09 9.16
N GLN A 98 -15.37 4.58 9.95
CA GLN A 98 -14.70 5.86 9.67
C GLN A 98 -13.93 5.84 8.34
N VAL A 99 -13.19 4.75 8.05
CA VAL A 99 -12.48 4.58 6.77
C VAL A 99 -13.47 4.58 5.60
N LEU A 100 -14.59 3.85 5.72
CA LEU A 100 -15.63 3.84 4.69
C LEU A 100 -16.29 5.21 4.51
N ALA A 101 -16.58 5.92 5.61
CA ALA A 101 -17.20 7.23 5.58
C ALA A 101 -16.32 8.27 4.86
N ASP A 102 -15.01 8.23 5.09
CA ASP A 102 -14.05 9.14 4.46
C ASP A 102 -13.92 8.85 2.94
N GLU A 103 -13.84 7.58 2.52
CA GLU A 103 -13.82 7.19 1.09
C GLU A 103 -15.12 7.57 0.37
N VAL A 104 -16.27 7.32 0.99
CA VAL A 104 -17.58 7.68 0.41
C VAL A 104 -17.69 9.19 0.24
N ALA A 105 -17.23 9.97 1.22
CA ALA A 105 -17.22 11.42 1.14
C ALA A 105 -16.31 11.96 0.01
N GLU A 106 -15.15 11.33 -0.20
CA GLU A 106 -14.24 11.69 -1.29
C GLU A 106 -14.86 11.37 -2.66
N ARG A 107 -15.40 10.15 -2.84
CA ARG A 107 -16.13 9.78 -4.07
C ARG A 107 -17.31 10.70 -4.35
N GLN A 108 -18.08 11.02 -3.32
CA GLN A 108 -19.19 11.96 -3.43
C GLN A 108 -18.71 13.34 -3.92
N ALA A 109 -17.60 13.85 -3.37
CA ALA A 109 -17.02 15.12 -3.82
C ALA A 109 -16.58 15.05 -5.30
N THR A 110 -15.98 13.93 -5.74
CA THR A 110 -15.60 13.71 -7.14
C THR A 110 -16.81 13.67 -8.08
N TYR A 111 -17.87 12.93 -7.70
CA TYR A 111 -19.10 12.86 -8.48
C TYR A 111 -19.79 14.22 -8.60
N LEU A 112 -19.83 14.99 -7.51
CA LEU A 112 -20.42 16.34 -7.49
C LEU A 112 -19.60 17.37 -8.29
N CYS A 113 -18.29 17.17 -8.44
CA CYS A 113 -17.39 18.14 -9.07
C CYS A 113 -17.11 17.89 -10.56
N GLY A 114 -17.58 16.81 -11.21
CA GLY A 114 -17.30 16.69 -12.64
C GLY A 114 -17.69 15.45 -13.44
N THR A 115 -18.39 14.45 -12.91
CA THR A 115 -18.73 13.26 -13.73
C THR A 115 -20.14 12.72 -13.47
N GLY A 116 -21.13 13.24 -14.23
CA GLY A 116 -22.23 12.47 -14.83
C GLY A 116 -23.16 11.61 -13.97
N GLY A 117 -23.16 11.70 -12.64
CA GLY A 117 -24.09 10.97 -11.78
C GLY A 117 -25.51 11.52 -11.86
N THR A 118 -26.50 10.64 -11.87
CA THR A 118 -27.93 11.04 -11.77
C THR A 118 -28.23 11.64 -10.39
N GLU A 119 -29.28 12.46 -10.29
CA GLU A 119 -29.73 13.01 -8.99
C GLU A 119 -30.11 11.92 -7.96
N HIS A 120 -30.44 10.72 -8.43
CA HIS A 120 -30.73 9.58 -7.56
C HIS A 120 -29.44 9.00 -6.97
N GLU A 121 -28.44 8.73 -7.81
CA GLU A 121 -27.13 8.22 -7.35
C GLU A 121 -26.47 9.21 -6.39
N ILE A 122 -26.55 10.52 -6.69
CA ILE A 122 -26.02 11.57 -5.79
C ILE A 122 -26.74 11.56 -4.43
N ARG A 123 -28.05 11.28 -4.40
CA ARG A 123 -28.83 11.17 -3.15
C ARG A 123 -28.48 9.91 -2.38
N ASP A 124 -28.35 8.77 -3.05
CA ASP A 124 -28.01 7.51 -2.41
C ASP A 124 -26.61 7.56 -1.79
N TRP A 125 -25.63 8.13 -2.51
CA TRP A 125 -24.29 8.38 -1.97
C TRP A 125 -24.30 9.37 -0.80
N LYS A 126 -25.16 10.40 -0.84
CA LYS A 126 -25.35 11.33 0.28
C LYS A 126 -25.90 10.63 1.51
N SER A 127 -26.98 9.88 1.36
CA SER A 127 -27.61 9.14 2.46
C SER A 127 -26.67 8.10 3.06
N PHE A 128 -25.95 7.35 2.23
CA PHE A 128 -24.96 6.38 2.69
C PHE A 128 -23.78 7.04 3.44
N ALA A 129 -23.31 8.19 2.96
CA ALA A 129 -22.28 8.97 3.66
C ALA A 129 -22.77 9.50 5.01
N GLU A 130 -24.03 9.96 5.08
CA GLU A 130 -24.65 10.48 6.29
C GLU A 130 -24.90 9.38 7.33
N GLU A 131 -25.37 8.21 6.92
CA GLU A 131 -25.53 7.03 7.78
C GLU A 131 -24.19 6.62 8.41
N LEU A 132 -23.13 6.51 7.61
CA LEU A 132 -21.80 6.17 8.13
C LEU A 132 -21.22 7.27 9.05
N ARG A 133 -21.53 8.55 8.80
CA ARG A 133 -21.07 9.69 9.62
C ARG A 133 -21.84 9.86 10.92
N GLN A 134 -23.13 9.52 10.97
CA GLN A 134 -23.91 9.56 12.21
C GLN A 134 -23.40 8.51 13.21
N GLU A 135 -22.86 7.40 12.70
CA GLU A 135 -22.34 6.31 13.53
C GLU A 135 -20.85 6.46 13.88
N ALA A 136 -20.08 7.26 13.12
CA ALA A 136 -18.66 7.48 13.39
C ALA A 136 -18.14 8.84 12.90
N ASP A 137 -17.42 9.56 13.77
CA ASP A 137 -16.70 10.80 13.39
C ASP A 137 -15.65 10.57 12.29
N ARG A 138 -15.13 11.62 11.65
CA ARG A 138 -14.01 11.50 10.70
C ARG A 138 -12.78 10.85 11.35
N LEU A 139 -12.05 10.00 10.61
CA LEU A 139 -10.86 9.34 11.14
C LEU A 139 -9.72 10.33 11.40
N GLY A 140 -9.65 11.39 10.58
CA GLY A 140 -8.63 12.44 10.59
C GLY A 140 -7.63 12.31 9.43
N THR A 141 -6.65 13.20 9.37
CA THR A 141 -5.61 13.15 8.33
C THR A 141 -4.73 11.91 8.51
N LEU A 142 -4.20 11.36 7.41
CA LEU A 142 -3.32 10.17 7.45
C LEU A 142 -2.15 10.32 8.43
N ALA A 143 -1.55 11.51 8.51
CA ALA A 143 -0.50 11.84 9.48
C ALA A 143 -0.96 11.62 10.94
N ARG A 144 -2.17 12.08 11.29
CA ARG A 144 -2.74 11.91 12.63
C ARG A 144 -3.11 10.47 12.93
N VAL A 145 -3.50 9.69 11.91
CA VAL A 145 -3.73 8.25 12.08
C VAL A 145 -2.41 7.54 12.35
N ALA A 146 -1.37 7.85 11.58
CA ALA A 146 -0.03 7.29 11.76
C ALA A 146 0.60 7.67 13.12
N GLU A 147 0.29 8.84 13.67
CA GLU A 147 0.80 9.29 14.96
C GLU A 147 0.36 8.42 16.16
N ARG A 148 -0.72 7.64 16.00
CA ARG A 148 -1.28 6.75 17.03
C ARG A 148 -0.39 5.55 17.32
N ASP A 149 0.51 5.20 16.40
CA ASP A 149 1.44 4.08 16.54
C ASP A 149 2.87 4.50 16.13
N PRO A 150 3.90 4.29 16.98
CA PRO A 150 5.28 4.68 16.67
C PRO A 150 5.84 4.03 15.39
N GLY A 151 5.45 2.80 15.08
CA GLY A 151 5.82 2.09 13.85
C GLY A 151 5.20 2.73 12.62
N LEU A 152 3.91 3.05 12.66
CA LEU A 152 3.20 3.73 11.56
C LEU A 152 3.71 5.14 11.31
N ARG A 153 4.03 5.89 12.38
CA ARG A 153 4.66 7.22 12.26
C ARG A 153 5.94 7.16 11.44
N SER A 154 6.73 6.10 11.65
CA SER A 154 7.97 5.87 10.92
C SER A 154 7.73 5.59 9.43
N TRP A 155 6.72 4.79 9.09
CA TRP A 155 6.30 4.53 7.71
C TRP A 155 5.81 5.78 6.99
N TYR A 156 4.99 6.59 7.66
CA TYR A 156 4.53 7.87 7.13
C TYR A 156 5.71 8.81 6.85
N ALA A 157 6.63 8.95 7.82
CA ALA A 157 7.76 9.87 7.68
C ALA A 157 8.77 9.43 6.61
N ARG A 158 9.07 8.12 6.52
CA ARG A 158 10.16 7.60 5.68
C ARG A 158 9.73 7.15 4.29
N ALA A 159 8.55 6.54 4.15
CA ALA A 159 8.11 5.98 2.88
C ALA A 159 7.04 6.86 2.20
N TYR A 160 5.99 7.26 2.93
CA TYR A 160 4.90 8.05 2.35
C TYR A 160 5.37 9.42 1.86
N ARG A 161 6.10 10.18 2.69
CA ARG A 161 6.64 11.49 2.29
C ARG A 161 7.62 11.37 1.12
N LEU A 162 8.51 10.38 1.17
CA LEU A 162 9.48 10.11 0.10
C LEU A 162 8.79 9.76 -1.22
N ALA A 163 7.66 9.05 -1.19
CA ALA A 163 6.86 8.77 -2.38
C ALA A 163 6.07 9.98 -2.89
N CYS A 164 5.68 10.89 -2.00
CA CYS A 164 4.97 12.12 -2.36
C CYS A 164 5.87 13.24 -2.88
N GLU A 165 7.10 13.39 -2.39
CA GLU A 165 7.99 14.52 -2.72
C GLU A 165 8.36 14.59 -4.22
N PRO A 166 8.68 13.47 -4.91
CA PRO A 166 8.87 13.45 -6.36
C PRO A 166 7.57 13.78 -7.13
N ALA A 167 6.43 13.26 -6.66
CA ALA A 167 5.13 13.37 -7.34
C ALA A 167 4.52 14.79 -7.35
N HIS A 168 5.02 15.72 -6.53
CA HIS A 168 4.45 17.08 -6.44
C HIS A 168 5.33 18.18 -7.05
N VAL A 169 6.66 18.10 -6.93
CA VAL A 169 7.58 19.16 -7.39
C VAL A 169 8.92 18.61 -7.86
N GLY A 170 9.40 17.50 -7.30
CA GLY A 170 10.73 16.97 -7.60
C GLY A 170 10.95 16.60 -9.07
N ASP A 171 9.89 16.25 -9.79
CA ASP A 171 9.97 15.89 -11.21
C ASP A 171 9.98 17.11 -12.14
N LEU A 172 9.74 18.34 -11.64
CA LEU A 172 9.71 19.54 -12.48
C LEU A 172 11.03 19.77 -13.21
N LEU A 173 12.17 19.57 -12.55
CA LEU A 173 13.49 19.76 -13.19
C LEU A 173 13.77 18.67 -14.24
N ASP A 174 13.29 17.45 -14.02
CA ASP A 174 13.39 16.34 -14.97
C ASP A 174 12.43 16.49 -16.18
N LEU A 175 11.38 17.31 -16.04
CA LEU A 175 10.33 17.56 -17.03
C LEU A 175 10.42 18.96 -17.66
N MET A 176 11.34 19.80 -17.18
CA MET A 176 11.64 21.08 -17.79
C MET A 176 12.28 20.81 -19.15
N PRO A 177 11.83 21.49 -20.23
CA PRO A 177 12.46 21.34 -21.52
C PRO A 177 13.91 21.83 -21.42
N ASP A 178 14.87 20.96 -21.73
CA ASP A 178 16.26 21.36 -21.95
C ASP A 178 16.32 22.25 -23.19
N ASP A 179 17.15 23.29 -23.16
CA ASP A 179 17.37 24.24 -24.28
C ASP A 179 18.00 23.59 -25.54
N GLY A 180 18.08 22.25 -25.60
CA GLY A 180 18.60 21.49 -26.75
C GLY A 180 18.48 19.96 -26.65
N GLY A 181 17.62 19.42 -25.79
CA GLY A 181 17.50 17.96 -25.59
C GLY A 181 16.65 17.24 -26.64
N GLU A 182 17.20 16.20 -27.28
CA GLU A 182 16.40 15.26 -28.08
C GLU A 182 15.39 14.52 -27.19
N ILE A 183 14.19 14.26 -27.71
CA ILE A 183 13.20 13.41 -27.04
C ILE A 183 13.69 11.96 -27.09
N VAL A 184 14.34 11.51 -26.01
CA VAL A 184 14.73 10.10 -25.87
C VAL A 184 13.54 9.30 -25.35
N VAL A 185 12.76 8.72 -26.27
CA VAL A 185 11.69 7.78 -25.92
C VAL A 185 12.30 6.41 -25.62
N GLY A 186 12.04 5.86 -24.43
CA GLY A 186 12.26 4.44 -24.13
C GLY A 186 13.56 4.05 -23.42
N ARG A 187 14.38 5.00 -22.95
CA ARG A 187 15.46 4.70 -21.99
C ARG A 187 15.12 5.30 -20.63
N PRO A 188 15.05 4.48 -19.55
CA PRO A 188 14.85 5.02 -18.21
C PRO A 188 16.01 5.92 -17.81
N SER A 189 15.72 7.04 -17.15
CA SER A 189 16.77 7.90 -16.59
C SER A 189 17.42 7.24 -15.38
N SER A 190 18.64 7.66 -15.02
CA SER A 190 19.29 7.21 -13.79
C SER A 190 18.46 7.50 -12.53
N GLY A 191 17.67 8.58 -12.54
CA GLY A 191 16.69 8.90 -11.50
C GLY A 191 15.56 7.87 -11.41
N ASP A 192 15.11 7.33 -12.54
CA ASP A 192 14.02 6.34 -12.58
C ASP A 192 14.46 4.99 -12.03
N VAL A 193 15.69 4.58 -12.35
CA VAL A 193 16.31 3.36 -11.79
C VAL A 193 16.44 3.48 -10.27
N LEU A 194 16.89 4.64 -9.77
CA LEU A 194 16.99 4.89 -8.33
C LEU A 194 15.62 4.86 -7.64
N ARG A 195 14.61 5.53 -8.21
CA ARG A 195 13.23 5.55 -7.71
C ARG A 195 12.63 4.15 -7.69
N ALA A 196 12.79 3.36 -8.75
CA ALA A 196 12.36 1.97 -8.81
C ALA A 196 13.03 1.11 -7.71
N GLY A 197 14.33 1.30 -7.47
CA GLY A 197 15.05 0.62 -6.39
C GLY A 197 14.55 0.98 -5.00
N ILE A 198 14.21 2.25 -4.77
CA ILE A 198 13.59 2.71 -3.52
C ILE A 198 12.19 2.07 -3.37
N ALA A 199 11.38 2.12 -4.42
CA ALA A 199 10.01 1.60 -4.43
C ALA A 199 9.97 0.10 -4.07
N ILE A 200 10.77 -0.72 -4.76
CA ILE A 200 10.78 -2.18 -4.53
C ILE A 200 11.23 -2.52 -3.11
N ARG A 201 12.26 -1.85 -2.60
CA ARG A 201 12.77 -2.08 -1.25
C ARG A 201 11.71 -1.80 -0.19
N TYR A 202 11.10 -0.62 -0.21
CA TYR A 202 10.07 -0.27 0.77
C TYR A 202 8.79 -1.10 0.59
N GLY A 203 8.42 -1.42 -0.65
CA GLY A 203 7.28 -2.29 -0.95
C GLY A 203 7.42 -3.68 -0.30
N VAL A 204 8.60 -4.30 -0.44
CA VAL A 204 8.94 -5.60 0.18
C VAL A 204 8.77 -5.56 1.70
N TYR A 205 9.38 -4.58 2.38
CA TYR A 205 9.28 -4.47 3.84
C TYR A 205 7.84 -4.20 4.31
N LEU A 206 7.06 -3.46 3.54
CA LEU A 206 5.66 -3.18 3.86
C LEU A 206 4.82 -4.46 3.78
N VAL A 207 4.98 -5.26 2.74
CA VAL A 207 4.27 -6.55 2.59
C VAL A 207 4.66 -7.52 3.70
N ILE A 208 5.94 -7.58 4.09
CA ILE A 208 6.38 -8.35 5.26
C ILE A 208 5.66 -7.89 6.53
N GLY A 209 5.49 -6.57 6.74
CA GLY A 209 4.73 -6.02 7.87
C GLY A 209 3.24 -6.37 7.85
N VAL A 210 2.62 -6.45 6.66
CA VAL A 210 1.24 -6.95 6.51
C VAL A 210 1.15 -8.40 6.92
N PHE A 211 2.07 -9.25 6.47
CA PHE A 211 2.10 -10.66 6.87
C PHE A 211 2.31 -10.86 8.36
N GLU A 212 3.16 -10.05 8.99
CA GLU A 212 3.38 -10.07 10.44
C GLU A 212 2.07 -9.76 11.17
N SER A 213 1.41 -8.68 10.78
CA SER A 213 0.12 -8.27 11.34
C SER A 213 -0.97 -9.32 11.18
N LEU A 214 -1.02 -9.99 10.01
CA LEU A 214 -1.96 -11.08 9.76
C LEU A 214 -1.65 -12.31 10.62
N ASN A 215 -0.38 -12.71 10.73
CA ASN A 215 0.02 -13.84 11.57
C ASN A 215 -0.32 -13.63 13.06
N GLU A 216 -0.22 -12.39 13.54
CA GLU A 216 -0.51 -12.04 14.94
C GLU A 216 -2.01 -11.95 15.24
N SER A 217 -2.82 -11.57 14.25
CA SER A 217 -4.24 -11.28 14.43
C SER A 217 -5.19 -12.38 13.98
N THR A 218 -4.71 -13.38 13.24
CA THR A 218 -5.54 -14.49 12.75
C THR A 218 -5.52 -15.70 13.68
N ASP A 219 -6.60 -16.51 13.60
CA ASP A 219 -6.71 -17.75 14.35
C ASP A 219 -5.52 -18.68 14.10
N PRO A 220 -5.10 -19.49 15.09
CA PRO A 220 -4.00 -20.45 14.93
C PRO A 220 -4.19 -21.46 13.79
N GLY A 221 -5.45 -21.70 13.36
CA GLY A 221 -5.77 -22.60 12.25
C GLY A 221 -5.57 -22.00 10.85
N VAL A 222 -5.32 -20.69 10.74
CA VAL A 222 -5.00 -20.02 9.47
C VAL A 222 -3.51 -20.25 9.14
N PRO A 223 -3.16 -20.59 7.88
CA PRO A 223 -1.77 -20.73 7.47
C PRO A 223 -0.95 -19.47 7.79
N ARG A 224 0.29 -19.66 8.23
CA ARG A 224 1.19 -18.55 8.59
C ARG A 224 2.31 -18.40 7.58
N VAL A 225 2.71 -17.15 7.37
CA VAL A 225 3.85 -16.81 6.51
C VAL A 225 5.13 -16.73 7.37
N PRO A 226 6.28 -17.29 6.94
CA PRO A 226 7.51 -17.27 7.72
C PRO A 226 8.21 -15.88 7.71
N VAL A 227 7.58 -14.89 8.35
CA VAL A 227 8.01 -13.48 8.34
C VAL A 227 9.44 -13.26 8.82
N ASP A 228 9.91 -13.97 9.85
CA ASP A 228 11.29 -13.84 10.35
C ASP A 228 12.34 -14.30 9.33
N HIS A 229 11.99 -15.29 8.51
CA HIS A 229 12.87 -15.72 7.42
C HIS A 229 12.90 -14.66 6.31
N LEU A 230 11.74 -14.20 5.88
CA LEU A 230 11.62 -13.18 4.82
C LEU A 230 12.31 -11.87 5.19
N ARG A 231 12.16 -11.44 6.45
CA ARG A 231 12.84 -10.24 6.97
C ARG A 231 14.36 -10.39 6.95
N ARG A 232 14.89 -11.54 7.38
CA ARG A 232 16.32 -11.82 7.32
C ARG A 232 16.85 -11.80 5.89
N VAL A 233 16.11 -12.35 4.93
CA VAL A 233 16.50 -12.30 3.50
C VAL A 233 16.54 -10.85 3.01
N ALA A 234 15.53 -10.03 3.32
CA ALA A 234 15.53 -8.61 2.96
C ALA A 234 16.72 -7.84 3.58
N GLU A 235 17.02 -8.09 4.86
CA GLU A 235 18.16 -7.48 5.57
C GLU A 235 19.52 -7.96 5.04
N GLU A 236 19.61 -9.19 4.53
CA GLU A 236 20.81 -9.69 3.84
C GLU A 236 21.06 -8.95 2.52
N ILE A 237 20.00 -8.76 1.72
CA ILE A 237 20.07 -7.99 0.47
C ILE A 237 20.58 -6.56 0.74
N ASP A 238 20.05 -5.92 1.79
CA ASP A 238 20.48 -4.57 2.19
C ASP A 238 21.94 -4.50 2.66
N ARG A 239 22.42 -5.52 3.39
CA ARG A 239 23.80 -5.58 3.88
C ARG A 239 24.81 -5.75 2.76
N ASP A 240 24.46 -6.50 1.72
CA ASP A 240 25.36 -6.75 0.59
C ASP A 240 25.53 -5.49 -0.28
N ASN A 241 24.47 -4.70 -0.48
CA ASN A 241 24.56 -3.39 -1.13
C ASN A 241 25.52 -2.42 -0.41
N GLY A 242 25.60 -2.49 0.93
CA GLY A 242 26.53 -1.69 1.73
C GLY A 242 28.00 -2.13 1.64
N LYS A 243 28.27 -3.36 1.18
CA LYS A 243 29.64 -3.88 0.94
C LYS A 243 30.13 -3.57 -0.48
N GLU A 244 29.23 -3.57 -1.47
CA GLU A 244 29.56 -3.26 -2.87
C GLU A 244 29.84 -1.76 -3.11
N SER A 245 29.46 -0.90 -2.16
CA SER A 245 29.65 0.57 -2.23
C SER A 245 30.91 1.07 -1.51
N LYS A 246 31.81 0.18 -1.07
CA LYS A 246 33.11 0.49 -0.44
C LYS A 246 34.26 0.03 -1.32
#